data_AF-A0A7W1HGS5-F1
#
_entry.id   AF-A0A7W1HGS5-F1
#
_cell.length_a   1.000
_cell.length_b   1.000
_cell.length_c   1.000
_cell.angle_alpha   90.00
_cell.angle_beta   90.00
_cell.angle_gamma   90.00
#
_symmetry.space_group_name_H-M   'P 1'
#
loop_
_entity.id
_entity.type
_entity.pdbx_description
1 polymer ?
#
loop_
_entity_poly.entity_id
_entity_poly.type
_entity_poly.pdbx_seq_one_letter_code
_entity_poly.pdbx_strand_id
1 'polypeptide(L)'
;KKCRQSIHQSKNALILDKVSRAYGILFYSYQIDAIEALNAISLCKLGVSLGWISGISEHQLNQLFFNCRRAHLIDQFREKISPEEIPHKRAEFIHKAIKDTKLLV
;
A
#
# COMPACT_ATOMS: atom_id res chain seq x y z
N LYS A 1 8.99 3.27 -19.01
CA LYS A 1 8.51 4.67 -19.06
C LYS A 1 7.35 4.88 -20.05
N LYS A 2 7.39 4.39 -21.30
CA LYS A 2 6.30 4.59 -22.31
C LYS A 2 4.90 4.11 -21.90
N CYS A 3 4.74 2.92 -21.31
CA CYS A 3 3.39 2.42 -20.93
C CYS A 3 2.71 3.24 -19.82
N ARG A 4 3.47 3.92 -18.96
CA ARG A 4 2.88 4.79 -17.92
C ARG A 4 2.29 6.07 -18.53
N GLN A 5 2.93 6.58 -19.58
CA GLN A 5 2.48 7.79 -20.28
C GLN A 5 1.21 7.54 -21.10
N SER A 6 1.04 6.36 -21.72
CA SER A 6 -0.20 6.02 -22.44
C SER A 6 -1.41 5.87 -21.50
N ILE A 7 -1.18 5.39 -20.27
CA ILE A 7 -2.21 5.30 -19.22
C ILE A 7 -2.59 6.69 -18.68
N HIS A 8 -1.70 7.68 -18.73
CA HIS A 8 -2.03 9.02 -18.26
C HIS A 8 -2.94 9.78 -19.26
N GLN A 9 -2.82 9.51 -20.57
CA GLN A 9 -3.60 10.18 -21.61
C GLN A 9 -5.01 9.63 -21.77
N SER A 10 -5.26 8.42 -21.28
CA SER A 10 -6.59 7.82 -21.20
C SER A 10 -6.86 7.56 -19.73
N LYS A 11 -7.72 8.34 -19.06
CA LYS A 11 -8.18 8.05 -17.69
C LYS A 11 -8.81 6.65 -17.69
N ASN A 12 -7.98 5.62 -17.55
CA ASN A 12 -8.40 4.24 -17.70
C ASN A 12 -9.17 3.91 -16.43
N ALA A 13 -10.50 4.01 -16.51
CA ALA A 13 -11.40 3.82 -15.39
C ALA A 13 -11.14 2.50 -14.64
N LEU A 14 -10.71 1.45 -15.36
CA LEU A 14 -10.35 0.17 -14.75
C LEU A 14 -9.09 0.27 -13.87
N ILE A 15 -8.06 1.00 -14.32
CA ILE A 15 -6.83 1.18 -13.54
C ILE A 15 -7.13 2.09 -12.35
N LEU A 16 -7.94 3.14 -12.57
CA LEU A 16 -8.37 4.03 -11.51
C LEU A 16 -9.14 3.29 -10.42
N ASP A 17 -10.12 2.48 -10.79
CA ASP A 17 -10.87 1.62 -9.86
C ASP A 17 -9.93 0.71 -9.06
N LYS A 18 -8.99 0.02 -9.72
CA LYS A 18 -8.02 -0.84 -9.05
C LYS A 18 -7.15 -0.09 -8.05
N VAL A 19 -6.68 1.11 -8.40
CA VAL A 19 -5.87 1.96 -7.52
C VAL A 19 -6.70 2.44 -6.33
N SER A 20 -7.92 2.94 -6.55
CA SER A 20 -8.81 3.42 -5.50
C SER A 20 -9.22 2.31 -4.53
N ARG A 21 -9.51 1.10 -5.04
CA ARG A 21 -9.81 -0.06 -4.19
C ARG A 21 -8.61 -0.50 -3.37
N ALA A 22 -7.42 -0.56 -3.99
CA ALA A 22 -6.19 -0.86 -3.26
C ALA A 22 -5.91 0.17 -2.15
N TYR A 23 -6.13 1.45 -2.44
CA TYR A 23 -6.01 2.52 -1.46
C TYR A 23 -6.96 2.31 -0.28
N GLY A 24 -8.25 2.01 -0.54
CA GLY A 24 -9.23 1.71 0.50
C GLY A 24 -8.86 0.49 1.35
N ILE A 25 -8.38 -0.60 0.73
CA ILE A 25 -7.91 -1.79 1.44
C ILE A 25 -6.78 -1.42 2.42
N LEU A 26 -5.79 -0.66 1.96
CA LEU A 26 -4.68 -0.27 2.83
C LEU A 26 -5.11 0.66 3.98
N PHE A 27 -6.15 1.48 3.78
CA PHE A 27 -6.59 2.49 4.76
C PHE A 27 -7.57 1.95 5.82
N TYR A 28 -8.36 0.93 5.47
CA TYR A 28 -9.49 0.46 6.28
C TYR A 28 -9.45 -1.01 6.65
N SER A 29 -8.47 -1.79 6.18
CA SER A 29 -8.37 -3.21 6.54
C SER A 29 -8.09 -3.40 8.03
N TYR A 30 -8.89 -4.23 8.71
CA TYR A 30 -8.62 -4.58 10.11
C TYR A 30 -7.51 -5.65 10.23
N GLN A 31 -7.46 -6.55 9.25
CA GLN A 31 -6.43 -7.56 9.06
C GLN A 31 -6.10 -7.60 7.57
N ILE A 32 -4.82 -7.81 7.26
CA ILE A 32 -4.38 -7.92 5.87
C ILE A 32 -3.24 -8.92 5.76
N ASP A 33 -3.37 -9.86 4.83
CA ASP A 33 -2.33 -10.85 4.57
C ASP A 33 -1.18 -10.27 3.73
N ALA A 34 -0.04 -10.95 3.76
CA ALA A 34 1.17 -10.44 3.13
C ALA A 34 0.98 -10.22 1.62
N ILE A 35 0.36 -11.17 0.92
CA ILE A 35 0.18 -11.08 -0.54
C ILE A 35 -0.78 -9.93 -0.89
N GLU A 36 -1.88 -9.80 -0.16
CA GLU A 36 -2.85 -8.73 -0.36
C GLU A 36 -2.22 -7.35 -0.11
N ALA A 37 -1.49 -7.20 1.00
CA ALA A 37 -0.77 -5.97 1.30
C ALA A 37 0.24 -5.61 0.20
N LEU A 38 1.05 -6.56 -0.26
CA LEU A 38 2.06 -6.32 -1.30
C LEU A 38 1.42 -5.91 -2.62
N ASN A 39 0.31 -6.55 -3.00
CA ASN A 39 -0.44 -6.20 -4.21
C ASN A 39 -1.05 -4.80 -4.10
N ALA A 40 -1.68 -4.47 -2.98
CA ALA A 40 -2.31 -3.18 -2.75
C ALA A 40 -1.28 -2.04 -2.68
N ILE A 41 -0.12 -2.25 -2.02
CA ILE A 41 0.99 -1.30 -2.01
C ILE A 41 1.53 -1.06 -3.42
N SER A 42 1.63 -2.12 -4.23
CA SER A 42 2.12 -2.01 -5.62
C SER A 42 1.16 -1.19 -6.50
N LEU A 43 -0.15 -1.33 -6.31
CA LEU A 43 -1.15 -0.50 -6.98
C LEU A 43 -1.11 0.95 -6.48
N CYS A 44 -0.93 1.18 -5.18
CA CYS A 44 -0.77 2.53 -4.65
C CYS A 44 0.50 3.22 -5.17
N LYS A 45 1.61 2.50 -5.35
CA LYS A 45 2.81 3.02 -6.03
C LYS A 45 2.51 3.46 -7.46
N LEU A 46 1.71 2.68 -8.20
CA LEU A 46 1.26 3.08 -9.52
C LEU A 46 0.42 4.36 -9.45
N GLY A 47 -0.51 4.45 -8.49
CA GLY A 47 -1.31 5.65 -8.24
C GLY A 47 -0.48 6.89 -7.96
N VAL A 48 0.57 6.79 -7.13
CA VAL A 48 1.52 7.88 -6.88
C VAL A 48 2.27 8.27 -8.17
N SER A 49 2.78 7.28 -8.92
CA SER A 49 3.48 7.54 -10.20
C SER A 49 2.58 8.18 -11.26
N LEU A 50 1.26 8.01 -11.16
CA LEU A 50 0.26 8.60 -12.05
C LEU A 50 -0.32 9.92 -11.51
N GLY A 51 0.09 10.36 -10.30
CA GLY A 51 -0.40 11.59 -9.68
C GLY A 51 -1.80 11.48 -9.07
N TRP A 52 -2.33 10.28 -8.86
CA TRP A 52 -3.66 10.04 -8.30
C TRP A 52 -3.67 9.93 -6.77
N ILE A 53 -2.49 9.69 -6.17
CA ILE A 53 -2.31 9.63 -4.72
C ILE A 53 -1.24 10.65 -4.34
N SER A 54 -1.50 11.41 -3.28
CA SER A 54 -0.59 12.39 -2.70
C SER A 54 -0.36 12.13 -1.22
N GLY A 55 0.60 12.84 -0.62
CA GLY A 55 0.95 12.71 0.80
C GLY A 55 1.90 11.56 1.14
N ILE A 56 2.38 10.81 0.13
CA ILE A 56 3.43 9.79 0.29
C ILE A 56 4.32 9.73 -0.94
N SER A 57 5.61 9.51 -0.72
CA SER A 57 6.61 9.31 -1.78
C SER A 57 6.69 7.85 -2.22
N GLU A 58 7.15 7.61 -3.46
CA GLU A 58 7.47 6.25 -3.93
C GLU A 58 8.50 5.57 -3.02
N HIS A 59 9.44 6.32 -2.44
CA HIS A 59 10.44 5.80 -1.50
C HIS A 59 9.80 5.25 -0.22
N GLN A 60 8.88 6.00 0.39
CA GLN A 60 8.15 5.54 1.59
C GLN A 60 7.31 4.29 1.29
N LEU A 61 6.65 4.23 0.12
CA LEU A 61 5.94 3.03 -0.30
C LEU A 61 6.88 1.85 -0.58
N ASN A 62 8.11 2.10 -1.05
CA ASN A 62 9.14 1.06 -1.19
C ASN A 62 9.53 0.50 0.17
N GLN A 63 9.82 1.36 1.14
CA GLN A 63 10.13 0.92 2.52
C GLN A 63 8.97 0.14 3.13
N LEU A 64 7.73 0.62 2.97
CA LEU A 64 6.53 -0.08 3.42
C LEU A 64 6.41 -1.48 2.81
N PHE A 65 6.67 -1.61 1.51
CA PHE A 65 6.63 -2.89 0.79
C PHE A 65 7.67 -3.91 1.30
N PHE A 66 8.84 -3.46 1.73
CA PHE A 66 9.85 -4.34 2.34
C PHE A 66 9.48 -4.69 3.78
N ASN A 67 9.09 -3.69 4.57
CA ASN A 67 8.89 -3.81 6.00
C ASN A 67 7.58 -4.52 6.39
N CYS A 68 6.58 -4.58 5.52
CA CYS A 68 5.32 -5.30 5.79
C CYS A 68 5.44 -6.83 5.67
N ARG A 69 6.57 -7.35 5.18
CA ARG A 69 6.86 -8.78 5.08
C ARG A 69 7.12 -9.38 6.45
N ARG A 70 6.77 -10.65 6.63
CA ARG A 70 6.78 -11.32 7.95
C ARG A 70 8.06 -11.11 8.77
N ALA A 71 9.23 -11.41 8.21
CA ALA A 71 10.49 -11.32 8.96
C ALA A 71 10.78 -9.89 9.43
N HIS A 72 10.69 -8.91 8.52
CA HIS A 72 10.92 -7.50 8.84
C HIS A 72 9.84 -6.89 9.73
N LEU A 73 8.60 -7.36 9.62
CA LEU A 73 7.51 -6.92 10.47
C LEU A 73 7.76 -7.41 11.90
N ILE A 74 8.05 -8.70 12.10
CA ILE A 74 8.29 -9.28 13.43
C ILE A 74 9.51 -8.65 14.10
N ASP A 75 10.58 -8.39 13.35
CA ASP A 75 11.82 -7.77 13.87
C ASP A 75 11.60 -6.37 14.48
N GLN A 76 10.52 -5.69 14.08
CA GLN A 76 10.16 -4.38 14.65
C GLN A 76 9.49 -4.46 16.03
N PHE A 77 9.05 -5.65 16.45
CA PHE A 77 8.41 -5.86 17.74
C PHE A 77 9.41 -6.49 18.71
N ARG A 78 9.49 -5.92 19.92
CA ARG A 78 10.36 -6.45 20.99
C ARG A 78 9.81 -7.75 21.60
N GLU A 79 8.55 -8.04 21.37
CA GLU A 79 7.82 -9.17 21.96
C GLU A 79 7.50 -10.23 20.90
N LYS A 80 7.29 -11.47 21.35
CA LYS A 80 6.84 -12.55 20.48
C LYS A 80 5.41 -12.29 20.03
N ILE A 81 5.22 -12.09 18.73
CA ILE A 81 3.90 -11.98 18.10
C ILE A 81 3.38 -13.39 17.78
N SER A 82 2.14 -13.69 18.16
CA SER A 82 1.49 -14.93 17.74
C SER A 82 1.27 -14.92 16.22
N PRO A 83 1.42 -16.06 15.51
CA PRO A 83 1.14 -16.13 14.08
C PRO A 83 -0.22 -15.56 13.67
N GLU A 84 -1.22 -15.69 14.53
CA GLU A 84 -2.61 -15.23 14.34
C GLU A 84 -2.74 -13.70 14.41
N GLU A 85 -1.85 -13.03 15.12
CA GLU A 85 -1.85 -11.57 15.27
C GLU A 85 -1.13 -10.86 14.12
N ILE A 86 -0.29 -11.58 13.37
CA ILE A 86 0.53 -11.01 12.29
C ILE A 86 -0.29 -10.22 11.27
N PRO A 87 -1.43 -10.71 10.75
CA PRO A 87 -2.23 -9.95 9.77
C PRO A 87 -2.77 -8.64 10.35
N HIS A 88 -3.12 -8.63 11.64
CA HIS A 88 -3.58 -7.43 12.33
C HIS A 88 -2.43 -6.43 12.55
N LYS A 89 -1.29 -6.90 13.06
CA LYS A 89 -0.08 -6.07 13.21
C LYS A 89 0.41 -5.49 11.89
N ARG A 90 0.24 -6.21 10.79
CA ARG A 90 0.53 -5.71 9.44
C ARG A 90 -0.38 -4.54 9.07
N ALA A 91 -1.68 -4.66 9.31
CA ALA A 91 -2.63 -3.59 9.04
C ALA A 91 -2.30 -2.34 9.89
N GLU A 92 -2.04 -2.50 11.18
CA GLU A 92 -1.61 -1.40 12.06
C GLU A 92 -0.34 -0.69 11.56
N PHE A 93 0.65 -1.47 11.12
CA PHE A 93 1.89 -0.94 10.56
C PHE A 93 1.64 -0.12 9.27
N ILE A 94 0.80 -0.64 8.38
CA ILE A 94 0.42 0.03 7.14
C ILE A 94 -0.31 1.34 7.42
N HIS A 95 -1.32 1.33 8.31
CA HIS A 95 -2.08 2.53 8.66
C HIS A 95 -1.19 3.67 9.15
N LYS A 96 -0.21 3.35 9.99
CA LYS A 96 0.78 4.34 10.48
C LYS A 96 1.59 4.95 9.34
N ALA A 97 1.96 4.16 8.33
CA ALA A 97 2.78 4.61 7.22
C ALA A 97 2.01 5.48 6.21
N ILE A 98 0.70 5.26 6.04
CA ILE A 98 -0.10 5.96 5.01
C ILE A 98 -1.06 7.01 5.57
N LYS A 99 -1.01 7.32 6.87
CA LYS A 99 -1.95 8.20 7.56
C LYS A 99 -2.19 9.54 6.87
N ASP A 100 -1.14 10.14 6.32
CA ASP A 100 -1.19 11.47 5.71
C ASP A 100 -1.48 11.45 4.19
N THR A 101 -1.79 10.26 3.65
CA THR A 101 -2.09 10.12 2.22
C THR A 101 -3.49 10.57 1.87
N LYS A 102 -3.65 11.03 0.62
CA LYS A 102 -4.93 11.43 0.04
C LYS A 102 -5.05 10.93 -1.38
N LEU A 103 -6.18 10.30 -1.67
CA LEU A 103 -6.63 9.96 -3.01
C LEU A 103 -7.21 11.22 -3.68
N LEU A 104 -6.75 11.55 -4.89
CA LEU A 104 -7.03 12.81 -5.60
C LEU A 104 -8.02 12.67 -6.77
N VAL A 105 -8.77 11.58 -6.80
CA VAL A 105 -9.66 11.23 -7.93
C VAL A 105 -11.13 11.38 -7.60
#